data_AF-A0A212DEK0-F1
#
_entry.id   AF-A0A212DEK0-F1
#
_cell.length_a   1.000
_cell.length_b   1.000
_cell.length_c   1.000
_cell.angle_alpha   90.00
_cell.angle_beta   90.00
_cell.angle_gamma   90.00
#
_symmetry.space_group_name_H-M   'P 1'
#
loop_
_entity.id
_entity.type
_entity.pdbx_description
1 polymer ?
#
loop_
_entity_poly.entity_id
_entity_poly.type
_entity_poly.pdbx_seq_one_letter_code
_entity_poly.pdbx_strand_id
1 'polypeptide(L)'
;MQTSLLVMLKAFEPLEAYIYFGPVYYQKLKHMVLDKMHARARGPRAVLTRQPTEGRSRDGGLRLGEMERDCLIGYGASMLLLERLMISSDAFEVDVCGQCGLLGYSGWCHFCKSSCHVSSLRIPYACKLLFQELQSMNIIPRLKLSKYNE
;
A
#
# COMPACT_ATOMS: atom_id res chain seq x y z
N MET A 1 51.29 -10.10 -5.36
CA MET A 1 50.17 -11.05 -5.19
C MET A 1 50.67 -12.43 -5.58
N GLN A 2 50.28 -13.48 -4.87
CA GLN A 2 50.80 -14.84 -5.08
C GLN A 2 49.65 -15.84 -5.14
N THR A 3 49.80 -16.88 -5.97
CA THR A 3 48.98 -18.09 -5.95
C THR A 3 49.62 -19.10 -5.01
N SER A 4 48.93 -19.54 -3.96
CA SER A 4 49.41 -20.60 -3.05
C SER A 4 48.38 -21.70 -2.86
N LEU A 5 48.85 -22.86 -2.41
CA LEU A 5 47.99 -23.98 -2.02
C LEU A 5 47.47 -23.71 -0.60
N LEU A 6 46.16 -23.49 -0.46
CA LEU A 6 45.50 -23.30 0.83
C LEU A 6 44.89 -24.63 1.32
N VAL A 7 45.01 -24.91 2.62
CA VAL A 7 44.40 -26.10 3.25
C VAL A 7 43.03 -25.74 3.81
N MET A 8 42.02 -26.55 3.52
CA MET A 8 40.66 -26.34 3.99
C MET A 8 40.53 -26.72 5.48
N LEU A 9 40.28 -25.75 6.35
CA LEU A 9 40.20 -25.95 7.80
C LEU A 9 39.07 -26.91 8.27
N LYS A 10 38.03 -27.11 7.46
CA LYS A 10 36.90 -27.96 7.83
C LYS A 10 37.14 -29.46 7.59
N ALA A 11 37.91 -29.81 6.57
CA ALA A 11 38.18 -31.19 6.16
C ALA A 11 39.66 -31.59 6.37
N PHE A 12 40.53 -30.63 6.69
CA PHE A 12 41.99 -30.82 6.81
C PHE A 12 42.66 -31.37 5.55
N GLU A 13 42.05 -31.16 4.39
CA GLU A 13 42.57 -31.55 3.08
C GLU A 13 43.02 -30.31 2.29
N PRO A 14 44.06 -30.42 1.44
CA PRO A 14 44.45 -29.34 0.55
C PRO A 14 43.34 -29.06 -0.46
N LEU A 15 43.12 -27.79 -0.77
CA LEU A 15 42.20 -27.42 -1.83
C LEU A 15 42.77 -27.87 -3.18
N GLU A 16 41.92 -28.47 -4.01
CA GLU A 16 42.32 -29.01 -5.32
C GLU A 16 42.90 -27.93 -6.26
N ALA A 17 42.51 -26.67 -6.06
CA ALA A 17 42.97 -25.53 -6.85
C ALA A 17 43.83 -24.56 -6.01
N TYR A 18 44.84 -23.97 -6.66
CA TYR A 18 45.61 -22.87 -6.08
C TYR A 18 44.73 -21.63 -5.92
N ILE A 19 44.77 -21.02 -4.75
CA ILE A 19 44.01 -19.81 -4.45
C ILE A 19 44.94 -18.60 -4.57
N TYR A 20 44.45 -17.59 -5.29
CA TYR A 20 45.10 -16.30 -5.36
C TYR A 20 44.81 -15.49 -4.09
N PHE A 21 45.86 -15.08 -3.39
CA PHE A 21 45.75 -14.30 -2.17
C PHE A 21 46.76 -13.16 -2.17
N GLY A 22 46.40 -12.08 -1.51
CA GLY A 22 47.22 -10.89 -1.40
C GLY A 22 46.53 -9.78 -0.64
N PRO A 23 47.29 -8.77 -0.17
CA PRO A 23 46.70 -7.60 0.45
C PRO A 23 45.93 -6.80 -0.60
N VAL A 24 44.62 -6.66 -0.39
CA VAL A 24 43.73 -5.83 -1.21
C VAL A 24 43.11 -4.77 -0.31
N TYR A 25 43.09 -3.52 -0.78
CA TYR A 25 42.46 -2.43 -0.05
C TYR A 25 40.94 -2.46 -0.23
N TYR A 26 40.21 -2.62 0.87
CA TYR A 26 38.74 -2.60 0.87
C TYR A 26 38.23 -1.27 1.42
N GLN A 27 37.32 -0.65 0.67
CA GLN A 27 36.62 0.56 1.11
C GLN A 27 35.24 0.19 1.67
N LYS A 28 34.97 0.60 2.92
CA LYS A 28 33.65 0.43 3.53
C LYS A 28 32.73 1.58 3.14
N LEU A 29 31.59 1.25 2.53
CA LEU A 29 30.57 2.23 2.15
C LEU A 29 29.66 2.62 3.32
N LYS A 30 29.04 3.79 3.22
CA LYS A 30 28.15 4.37 4.25
C LYS A 30 26.82 3.63 4.46
N HIS A 31 26.41 2.76 3.53
CA HIS A 31 25.09 2.14 3.56
C HIS A 31 25.08 0.90 4.45
N MET A 32 24.78 1.10 5.73
CA MET A 32 24.61 0.02 6.69
C MET A 32 23.17 -0.50 6.69
N VAL A 33 23.00 -1.81 6.90
CA VAL A 33 21.67 -2.45 6.98
C VAL A 33 20.87 -1.93 8.18
N LEU A 34 21.56 -1.64 9.30
CA LEU A 34 20.96 -1.07 10.50
C LEU A 34 20.22 0.25 10.18
N ASP A 35 20.79 1.06 9.29
CA ASP A 35 20.20 2.32 8.82
C ASP A 35 19.16 2.12 7.72
N LYS A 36 18.83 0.90 7.31
CA LYS A 36 17.82 0.62 6.28
C LYS A 36 16.68 -0.27 6.75
N MET A 37 16.81 -0.92 7.91
CA MET A 37 15.76 -1.74 8.48
C MET A 37 14.50 -0.89 8.76
N HIS A 38 13.38 -1.22 8.14
CA HIS A 38 12.11 -0.52 8.29
C HIS A 38 10.96 -1.51 8.18
N ALA A 39 10.02 -1.44 9.13
CA ALA A 39 8.83 -2.27 9.16
C ALA A 39 7.70 -1.51 9.83
N ARG A 40 6.47 -1.71 9.34
CA ARG A 40 5.28 -1.04 9.85
C ARG A 40 4.12 -2.04 9.92
N ALA A 41 3.42 -2.07 11.05
CA ALA A 41 2.18 -2.82 11.22
C ALA A 41 0.95 -1.89 11.20
N ARG A 42 0.84 -0.98 12.17
CA ARG A 42 -0.15 0.10 12.24
C ARG A 42 0.57 1.36 12.72
N GLY A 43 0.07 2.53 12.34
CA GLY A 43 0.73 3.79 12.65
C GLY A 43 -0.14 5.00 12.32
N PRO A 44 0.40 6.21 12.44
CA PRO A 44 -0.33 7.44 12.16
C PRO A 44 -0.81 7.49 10.69
N ARG A 45 -1.92 8.19 10.48
CA ARG A 45 -2.53 8.42 9.18
C ARG A 45 -2.51 9.90 8.86
N ALA A 46 -2.38 10.24 7.57
CA ALA A 46 -2.49 11.61 7.11
C ALA A 46 -3.90 12.16 7.39
N VAL A 47 -4.00 13.43 7.80
CA VAL A 47 -5.29 14.03 8.17
C VAL A 47 -6.23 14.14 6.96
N LEU A 48 -5.69 14.56 5.80
CA LEU A 48 -6.48 14.78 4.59
C LEU A 48 -6.97 13.47 3.98
N THR A 49 -6.07 12.52 3.68
CA THR A 49 -6.40 11.30 2.92
C THR A 49 -6.66 10.07 3.80
N ARG A 50 -6.41 10.16 5.11
CA ARG A 50 -6.48 9.02 6.05
C ARG A 50 -5.65 7.79 5.64
N GLN A 51 -4.71 7.97 4.71
CA GLN A 51 -3.75 6.94 4.30
C GLN A 51 -2.55 6.91 5.25
N PRO A 52 -1.78 5.80 5.26
CA PRO A 52 -0.49 5.74 5.95
C PRO A 52 0.41 6.94 5.64
N THR A 53 1.06 7.50 6.66
CA THR A 53 2.06 8.56 6.49
C THR A 53 3.21 8.14 5.58
N GLU A 54 3.84 9.11 4.94
CA GLU A 54 5.03 8.90 4.12
C GLU A 54 6.32 9.06 4.93
N GLY A 55 7.38 8.36 4.50
CA GLY A 55 8.73 8.52 5.01
C GLY A 55 9.07 7.69 6.26
N ARG A 56 10.28 7.13 6.29
CA ARG A 56 10.75 6.25 7.38
C ARG A 56 10.78 6.94 8.74
N SER A 57 11.18 8.21 8.80
CA SER A 57 11.24 8.98 10.05
C SER A 57 9.87 9.21 10.71
N ARG A 58 8.78 9.05 9.96
CA ARG A 58 7.40 9.23 10.41
C ARG A 58 6.65 7.91 10.54
N ASP A 59 7.40 6.82 10.71
CA ASP A 59 6.88 5.45 10.72
C ASP A 59 6.00 5.18 9.49
N GLY A 60 6.47 5.65 8.33
CA GLY A 60 5.69 5.69 7.10
C GLY A 60 5.44 4.30 6.50
N GLY A 61 4.35 4.18 5.76
CA GLY A 61 4.03 2.96 5.02
C GLY A 61 4.92 2.79 3.79
N LEU A 62 5.03 1.55 3.31
CA LEU A 62 5.56 1.29 1.98
C LEU A 62 4.46 1.53 0.95
N ARG A 63 4.81 2.18 -0.15
CA ARG A 63 3.88 2.48 -1.23
C ARG A 63 3.79 1.28 -2.17
N LEU A 64 2.57 0.83 -2.43
CA LEU A 64 2.26 -0.03 -3.57
C LEU A 64 1.84 0.90 -4.72
N GLY A 65 2.69 1.00 -5.73
CA GLY A 65 2.52 1.91 -6.85
C GLY A 65 1.68 1.30 -7.98
N GLU A 66 1.62 2.05 -9.07
CA GLU A 66 0.88 1.65 -10.28
C GLU A 66 1.53 0.43 -10.93
N MET A 67 2.87 0.37 -10.96
CA MET A 67 3.60 -0.76 -11.54
C MET A 67 3.32 -2.05 -10.77
N GLU A 68 3.33 -2.02 -9.43
CA GLU A 68 3.05 -3.20 -8.61
C GLU A 68 1.59 -3.64 -8.72
N ARG A 69 0.65 -2.68 -8.85
CA ARG A 69 -0.76 -2.99 -9.12
C ARG A 69 -0.89 -3.74 -10.44
N ASP A 70 -0.22 -3.29 -11.50
CA ASP A 70 -0.34 -3.89 -12.82
C ASP A 70 0.24 -5.31 -12.83
N CYS A 71 1.31 -5.58 -12.06
CA CYS A 71 1.79 -6.94 -11.82
C CYS A 71 0.72 -7.84 -11.17
N LEU A 72 0.06 -7.36 -10.12
CA LEU A 72 -0.99 -8.12 -9.42
C LEU A 72 -2.22 -8.39 -10.29
N ILE A 73 -2.57 -7.45 -11.18
CA ILE A 73 -3.61 -7.64 -12.20
C ILE A 73 -3.19 -8.76 -13.17
N GLY A 74 -1.92 -8.76 -13.62
CA GLY A 74 -1.38 -9.80 -14.50
C GLY A 74 -1.44 -11.21 -13.91
N TYR A 75 -1.29 -11.34 -12.59
CA TYR A 75 -1.48 -12.61 -11.88
C TYR A 75 -2.95 -13.02 -11.69
N GLY A 76 -3.91 -12.12 -11.95
CA GLY A 76 -5.33 -12.38 -11.70
C GLY A 76 -5.71 -12.40 -10.21
N ALA A 77 -4.88 -11.84 -9.34
CA ALA A 77 -5.07 -11.88 -7.88
C ALA A 77 -6.03 -10.78 -7.39
N SER A 78 -7.31 -10.86 -7.78
CA SER A 78 -8.33 -9.84 -7.52
C SER A 78 -8.58 -9.57 -6.04
N MET A 79 -8.66 -10.62 -5.21
CA MET A 79 -8.88 -10.48 -3.76
C MET A 79 -7.68 -9.82 -3.07
N LEU A 80 -6.46 -10.14 -3.52
CA LEU A 80 -5.23 -9.55 -2.98
C LEU A 80 -5.15 -8.05 -3.33
N LEU A 81 -5.54 -7.66 -4.55
CA LEU A 81 -5.66 -6.26 -4.94
C LEU A 81 -6.62 -5.50 -4.02
N LEU A 82 -7.81 -6.07 -3.74
CA LEU A 82 -8.80 -5.46 -2.85
C LEU A 82 -8.27 -5.35 -1.42
N GLU A 83 -7.60 -6.39 -0.91
CA GLU A 83 -7.02 -6.39 0.43
C GLU A 83 -5.94 -5.31 0.59
N ARG A 84 -5.04 -5.18 -0.39
CA ARG A 84 -3.92 -4.24 -0.32
C ARG A 84 -4.34 -2.79 -0.57
N LEU A 85 -5.16 -2.55 -1.60
CA LEU A 85 -5.53 -1.20 -2.00
C LEU A 85 -6.67 -0.60 -1.17
N MET A 86 -7.57 -1.41 -0.61
CA MET A 86 -8.74 -0.92 0.13
C MET A 86 -8.68 -1.31 1.62
N ILE A 87 -8.68 -2.60 1.94
CA ILE A 87 -8.84 -3.09 3.33
C ILE A 87 -7.68 -2.62 4.22
N SER A 88 -6.45 -2.81 3.75
CA SER A 88 -5.22 -2.50 4.51
C SER A 88 -4.83 -1.03 4.47
N SER A 89 -5.39 -0.25 3.54
CA SER A 89 -5.00 1.15 3.29
C SER A 89 -5.98 2.12 3.95
N ASP A 90 -7.14 2.34 3.33
CA ASP A 90 -8.05 3.44 3.66
C ASP A 90 -9.54 3.04 3.58
N ALA A 91 -9.88 1.82 3.97
CA ALA A 91 -11.28 1.37 4.06
C ALA A 91 -12.15 2.31 4.91
N PHE A 92 -13.30 2.71 4.36
CA PHE A 92 -14.26 3.59 5.00
C PHE A 92 -15.70 3.21 4.64
N GLU A 93 -16.62 3.36 5.59
CA GLU A 93 -18.05 3.14 5.40
C GLU A 93 -18.74 4.49 5.17
N VAL A 94 -19.47 4.60 4.05
CA VAL A 94 -20.17 5.82 3.63
C VAL A 94 -21.64 5.51 3.41
N ASP A 95 -22.48 6.45 3.81
CA ASP A 95 -23.90 6.42 3.52
C ASP A 95 -24.17 6.98 2.12
N VAL A 96 -24.88 6.25 1.28
CA VAL A 96 -25.25 6.66 -0.08
C VAL A 96 -26.76 6.53 -0.24
N CYS A 97 -27.39 7.55 -0.83
CA CYS A 97 -28.81 7.49 -1.15
C CYS A 97 -29.04 6.82 -2.52
N GLY A 98 -29.87 5.78 -2.56
CA GLY A 98 -30.19 5.04 -3.79
C GLY A 98 -31.00 5.82 -4.81
N GLN A 99 -31.70 6.89 -4.41
CA GLN A 99 -32.52 7.70 -5.32
C GLN A 99 -31.73 8.82 -5.98
N CYS A 100 -30.95 9.61 -5.21
CA CYS A 100 -30.21 10.74 -5.74
C CYS A 100 -28.75 10.44 -6.09
N GLY A 101 -28.20 9.31 -5.60
CA GLY A 101 -26.83 8.87 -5.83
C GLY A 101 -25.78 9.71 -5.12
N LEU A 102 -26.18 10.57 -4.17
CA LEU A 102 -25.29 11.43 -3.39
C LEU A 102 -24.93 10.78 -2.05
N LEU A 103 -23.81 11.23 -1.50
CA LEU A 103 -23.37 10.84 -0.16
C LEU A 103 -24.26 11.51 0.91
N GLY A 104 -24.68 10.71 1.88
CA GLY A 104 -25.40 11.15 3.08
C GLY A 104 -24.49 11.16 4.31
N TYR A 105 -25.09 11.48 5.45
CA TYR A 105 -24.44 11.40 6.76
C TYR A 105 -25.42 10.86 7.80
N SER A 106 -24.97 9.93 8.63
CA SER A 106 -25.75 9.34 9.73
C SER A 106 -27.12 8.83 9.30
N GLY A 107 -27.19 8.11 8.18
CA GLY A 107 -28.45 7.54 7.67
C GLY A 107 -29.43 8.58 7.10
N TRP A 108 -28.99 9.82 6.89
CA TRP A 108 -29.83 10.90 6.39
C TRP A 108 -29.29 11.49 5.08
N CYS A 109 -30.17 11.66 4.10
CA CYS A 109 -29.86 12.37 2.86
C CYS A 109 -30.34 13.82 2.95
N HIS A 110 -29.41 14.78 2.96
CA HIS A 110 -29.76 16.21 2.98
C HIS A 110 -30.46 16.70 1.71
N PHE A 111 -30.18 16.06 0.56
CA PHE A 111 -30.78 16.45 -0.72
C PHE A 111 -32.25 16.02 -0.82
N CYS A 112 -32.54 14.76 -0.52
CA CYS A 112 -33.91 14.21 -0.55
C CYS A 112 -34.71 14.47 0.73
N LYS A 113 -34.05 14.98 1.79
CA LYS A 113 -34.61 15.17 3.15
C LYS A 113 -35.32 13.91 3.66
N SER A 114 -34.73 12.75 3.41
CA SER A 114 -35.30 11.46 3.76
C SER A 114 -34.20 10.48 4.17
N SER A 115 -34.59 9.51 5.00
CA SER A 115 -33.75 8.39 5.45
C SER A 115 -34.11 7.07 4.75
N CYS A 116 -35.25 6.99 4.07
CA CYS A 116 -35.81 5.72 3.57
C CYS A 116 -34.93 5.00 2.54
N HIS A 117 -34.14 5.74 1.75
CA HIS A 117 -33.34 5.19 0.64
C HIS A 117 -31.83 5.25 0.91
N VAL A 118 -31.41 5.39 2.16
CA VAL A 118 -30.00 5.45 2.53
C VAL A 118 -29.47 4.05 2.80
N SER A 119 -28.33 3.73 2.19
CA SER A 119 -27.63 2.46 2.35
C SER A 119 -26.15 2.69 2.60
N SER A 120 -25.58 1.92 3.52
CA SER A 120 -24.15 1.95 3.83
C SER A 120 -23.35 1.16 2.79
N LEU A 121 -22.29 1.76 2.24
CA LEU A 121 -21.38 1.15 1.28
C LEU A 121 -19.93 1.29 1.75
N ARG A 122 -19.13 0.24 1.53
CA ARG A 122 -17.69 0.26 1.79
C ARG A 122 -16.95 0.77 0.55
N ILE A 123 -16.21 1.87 0.69
CA ILE A 123 -15.43 2.50 -0.38
C ILE A 123 -14.06 2.95 0.20
N PRO A 124 -12.98 3.00 -0.60
CA PRO A 124 -11.73 3.67 -0.22
C PRO A 124 -11.96 5.15 0.14
N TYR A 125 -11.40 5.62 1.25
CA TYR A 125 -11.56 7.00 1.69
C TYR A 125 -11.06 8.02 0.63
N ALA A 126 -10.01 7.70 -0.13
CA ALA A 126 -9.55 8.52 -1.25
C ALA A 126 -10.65 8.75 -2.30
N CYS A 127 -11.49 7.74 -2.59
CA CYS A 127 -12.59 7.88 -3.54
C CYS A 127 -13.72 8.76 -2.96
N LYS A 128 -14.01 8.64 -1.66
CA LYS A 128 -14.94 9.57 -0.98
C LYS A 128 -14.45 11.02 -1.10
N LEU A 129 -13.17 11.26 -0.85
CA LEU A 129 -12.56 12.59 -0.96
C LEU A 129 -12.66 13.12 -2.39
N LEU A 130 -12.35 12.29 -3.38
CA LEU A 130 -12.49 12.64 -4.81
C LEU A 130 -13.91 13.08 -5.16
N PHE A 131 -14.94 12.38 -4.67
CA PHE A 131 -16.32 12.79 -4.92
C PHE A 131 -16.67 14.15 -4.31
N GLN A 132 -16.10 14.49 -3.16
CA GLN A 132 -16.29 15.81 -2.54
C GLN A 132 -15.56 16.91 -3.32
N GLU A 133 -14.36 16.63 -3.84
CA GLU A 133 -13.60 17.55 -4.69
C GLU A 133 -14.27 17.77 -6.06
N LEU A 134 -14.82 16.71 -6.67
CA LEU A 134 -15.57 16.85 -7.92
C LEU A 134 -16.84 17.70 -7.71
N GLN A 135 -17.56 17.47 -6.61
CA GLN A 135 -18.77 18.26 -6.29
C GLN A 135 -18.46 19.74 -6.07
N SER A 136 -17.31 20.09 -5.48
CA SER A 136 -16.90 21.50 -5.33
C SER A 136 -16.55 22.15 -6.67
N MET A 137 -16.10 21.37 -7.66
CA MET A 137 -15.90 21.78 -9.04
C MET A 137 -17.18 21.69 -9.90
N ASN A 138 -18.35 21.51 -9.29
CA ASN A 138 -19.64 21.38 -9.96
C ASN A 138 -19.77 20.16 -10.91
N ILE A 139 -18.95 19.13 -10.69
CA ILE A 139 -19.08 17.82 -11.34
C ILE A 139 -19.74 16.89 -10.33
N ILE A 140 -20.97 16.45 -10.61
CA ILE A 140 -21.75 15.65 -9.65
C ILE A 140 -21.64 14.16 -9.99
N PRO A 141 -20.80 13.37 -9.29
CA PRO A 141 -20.80 11.92 -9.42
C PRO A 141 -22.06 11.36 -8.73
N ARG A 142 -22.98 10.80 -9.52
CA ARG A 142 -24.17 10.11 -9.01
C ARG A 142 -23.95 8.60 -9.01
N LEU A 143 -24.01 7.98 -7.84
CA LEU A 143 -23.89 6.53 -7.70
C LEU A 143 -25.23 5.85 -7.96
N LYS A 144 -25.19 4.74 -8.71
CA LYS A 144 -26.32 3.82 -8.87
C LYS A 144 -26.00 2.54 -8.12
N LEU A 145 -26.89 2.15 -7.21
CA LEU A 145 -26.70 0.97 -6.37
C LEU A 145 -27.59 -0.17 -6.87
N SER A 146 -27.04 -1.38 -6.89
CA SER A 146 -27.76 -2.64 -7.09
C SER A 146 -27.53 -3.54 -5.88
N LYS A 147 -28.39 -4.55 -5.70
CA LYS A 147 -28.18 -5.51 -4.62
C LYS A 147 -27.01 -6.42 -4.97
N TYR A 148 -26.28 -6.86 -3.95
CA TYR A 148 -25.16 -7.80 -4.11
C TYR A 148 -25.63 -9.25 -4.32
N ASN A 149 -26.80 -9.60 -3.79
CA ASN A 149 -27.34 -10.97 -3.81
C ASN A 149 -28.29 -11.24 -4.98
N GLU A 150 -28.30 -10.40 -6.02
CA GLU A 150 -29.07 -10.63 -7.24
C GLU A 150 -28.28 -11.48 -8.24
#